data_AF-A0A848LE24-F1
#
_entry.id   AF-A0A848LE24-F1
#
_cell.length_a   1.000
_cell.length_b   1.000
_cell.length_c   1.000
_cell.angle_alpha   90.00
_cell.angle_beta   90.00
_cell.angle_gamma   90.00
#
_symmetry.space_group_name_H-M   'P 1'
#
loop_
_entity.id
_entity.type
_entity.pdbx_description
1 polymer ?
#
loop_
_entity_poly.entity_id
_entity_poly.type
_entity_poly.pdbx_seq_one_letter_code
_entity_poly.pdbx_strand_id
1 'polypeptide(L)'
;MFDAGPLAVYSLHFDHGDSGAIALWDPVTDTRLGMLPEWIRERRAEPAAYLRGTRPSVRVTLLAHHFVPETFELSAFGPALDGAGTTRWLGPHPVRLERRAGWTTLPESVVFNRALPNRIGAHALDLQWYAEWTDERGVARRLFLGDSRHELHTTGAPMAHGLPGAPPTGVYVPLLRWASRWCAGLENRKDICDAILRGLPETRLRYGVPAWTVRHMLLVGGGMCGGWTQLFQQLAGCQGVPLEGRTLHLHSTKDSQTGEVRWEGMVAAAPGLNQFEPSRLTRFLGRYNDSLKYPFSPDEPVELLGRYEARYCFLAGLEDGHCVSFLEDGGRLYLYDPSFRAEAVMLDMPLPEPDVQPVMLGPESSFRRSYLHHVMPWLMGSLRANGRFWEVNVLRGEFGITVKTEQVPELGILWSR
;
A
#
# COMPACT_ATOMS: atom_id res chain seq x y z
N MET A 1 -12.77 10.85 -39.62
CA MET A 1 -13.15 12.14 -40.25
C MET A 1 -13.91 12.89 -39.17
N PHE A 2 -13.37 13.99 -38.65
CA PHE A 2 -13.80 14.55 -37.37
C PHE A 2 -14.91 15.58 -37.56
N ASP A 3 -16.04 15.37 -36.90
CA ASP A 3 -17.05 16.42 -36.69
C ASP A 3 -16.66 17.22 -35.45
N ALA A 4 -15.57 17.99 -35.60
CA ALA A 4 -15.06 18.85 -34.54
C ALA A 4 -15.92 20.12 -34.49
N GLY A 5 -16.83 20.17 -33.52
CA GLY A 5 -17.68 21.35 -33.29
C GLY A 5 -16.87 22.65 -33.18
N PRO A 6 -17.50 23.81 -33.45
CA PRO A 6 -16.79 25.08 -33.63
C PRO A 6 -15.96 25.51 -32.41
N LEU A 7 -16.35 25.06 -31.21
CA LEU A 7 -15.59 25.11 -29.97
C LEU A 7 -15.62 23.73 -29.30
N ALA A 8 -14.50 23.31 -28.71
CA ALA A 8 -14.41 22.07 -27.94
C ALA A 8 -13.58 22.23 -26.66
N VAL A 9 -13.92 21.47 -25.62
CA VAL A 9 -13.01 21.21 -24.49
C VAL A 9 -12.00 20.16 -24.95
N TYR A 10 -10.71 20.44 -24.77
CA TYR A 10 -9.63 19.61 -25.28
C TYR A 10 -8.72 19.00 -24.21
N SER A 11 -8.41 19.75 -23.15
CA SER A 11 -7.70 19.18 -22.00
C SER A 11 -8.16 19.78 -20.68
N LEU A 12 -8.05 18.96 -19.64
CA LEU A 12 -8.45 19.26 -18.27
C LEU A 12 -7.30 18.86 -17.36
N HIS A 13 -6.84 19.81 -16.54
CA HIS A 13 -5.71 19.65 -15.64
C HIS A 13 -6.17 19.86 -14.20
N PHE A 14 -6.15 18.78 -13.43
CA PHE A 14 -6.66 18.62 -12.07
C PHE A 14 -5.56 18.78 -11.01
N ASP A 15 -4.37 18.20 -11.20
CA ASP A 15 -3.21 18.37 -10.30
C ASP A 15 -2.36 19.58 -10.73
N HIS A 16 -2.90 20.79 -10.52
CA HIS A 16 -2.16 22.05 -10.59
C HIS A 16 -1.91 22.63 -9.19
N GLY A 17 -0.91 23.53 -9.05
CA GLY A 17 -0.39 24.05 -7.78
C GLY A 17 -1.40 24.13 -6.61
N ASP A 18 -2.38 25.02 -6.71
CA ASP A 18 -3.35 25.30 -5.62
C ASP A 18 -4.65 24.47 -5.70
N SER A 19 -4.68 23.38 -6.48
CA SER A 19 -5.88 22.55 -6.69
C SER A 19 -6.32 21.72 -5.48
N GLY A 20 -5.43 21.52 -4.51
CA GLY A 20 -5.62 20.57 -3.40
C GLY A 20 -5.53 19.10 -3.80
N ALA A 21 -5.06 18.79 -5.00
CA ALA A 21 -4.83 17.42 -5.45
C ALA A 21 -3.67 16.75 -4.69
N ILE A 22 -3.80 15.43 -4.49
CA ILE A 22 -2.74 14.57 -3.96
C ILE A 22 -1.88 14.14 -5.16
N ALA A 23 -0.59 14.45 -5.11
CA ALA A 23 0.35 14.10 -6.18
C ALA A 23 0.38 12.58 -6.44
N LEU A 24 0.25 12.18 -7.70
CA LEU A 24 0.28 10.78 -8.11
C LEU A 24 1.55 10.48 -8.91
N TRP A 25 2.05 9.25 -8.84
CA TRP A 25 3.29 8.83 -9.50
C TRP A 25 3.08 7.57 -10.33
N ASP A 26 3.76 7.51 -11.47
CA ASP A 26 3.93 6.26 -12.23
C ASP A 26 5.13 5.48 -11.66
N PRO A 27 4.96 4.25 -11.15
CA PRO A 27 6.06 3.45 -10.63
C PRO A 27 7.07 3.03 -11.71
N VAL A 28 6.71 3.02 -13.00
CA VAL A 28 7.61 2.67 -14.10
C VAL A 28 8.62 3.78 -14.32
N THR A 29 8.16 4.98 -14.66
CA THR A 29 9.01 6.13 -14.97
C THR A 29 9.58 6.83 -13.72
N ASP A 30 8.98 6.60 -12.55
CA ASP A 30 9.25 7.35 -11.32
C ASP A 30 9.00 8.86 -11.48
N THR A 31 7.94 9.22 -12.23
CA THR A 31 7.56 10.62 -12.47
C THR A 31 6.19 10.93 -11.92
N ARG A 32 6.04 12.13 -11.33
CA ARG A 32 4.75 12.70 -10.96
C ARG A 32 3.84 12.88 -12.19
N LEU A 33 2.63 12.32 -12.10
CA LEU A 33 1.49 12.64 -12.95
C LEU A 33 0.93 14.02 -12.53
N GLY A 34 0.35 14.77 -13.47
CA GLY A 34 -0.02 16.18 -13.26
C GLY A 34 1.01 17.20 -13.75
N MET A 35 2.18 16.77 -14.25
CA MET A 35 3.05 17.66 -15.07
C MET A 35 2.42 17.98 -16.44
N LEU A 36 1.52 17.12 -16.90
CA LEU A 36 0.68 17.29 -18.09
C LEU A 36 -0.78 17.07 -17.66
N PRO A 37 -1.77 17.67 -18.36
CA PRO A 37 -3.19 17.45 -18.09
C PRO A 37 -3.53 15.95 -17.99
N GLU A 38 -4.30 15.57 -16.98
CA GLU A 38 -4.73 14.19 -16.73
C GLU A 38 -5.68 13.73 -17.81
N TRP A 39 -6.55 14.62 -18.30
CA TRP A 39 -7.40 14.35 -19.45
C TRP A 39 -6.98 15.19 -20.65
N ILE A 40 -6.72 14.50 -21.77
CA ILE A 40 -6.54 15.11 -23.10
C ILE A 40 -7.45 14.33 -24.05
N ARG A 41 -8.34 15.05 -24.72
CA ARG A 41 -9.36 14.50 -25.62
C ARG A 41 -8.76 13.42 -26.54
N GLU A 42 -9.36 12.23 -26.50
CA GLU A 42 -9.02 11.06 -27.33
C GLU A 42 -7.57 10.55 -27.18
N ARG A 43 -6.79 11.04 -26.20
CA ARG A 43 -5.35 10.73 -26.05
C ARG A 43 -4.90 10.31 -24.65
N ARG A 44 -5.52 10.84 -23.59
CA ARG A 44 -5.05 10.66 -22.21
C ARG A 44 -6.21 10.73 -21.22
N ALA A 45 -6.21 9.84 -20.24
CA ALA A 45 -7.13 9.83 -19.10
C ALA A 45 -6.42 9.19 -17.90
N GLU A 46 -5.71 10.01 -17.13
CA GLU A 46 -5.11 9.63 -15.85
C GLU A 46 -6.09 9.85 -14.69
N PRO A 47 -5.94 9.14 -13.57
CA PRO A 47 -6.70 9.44 -12.37
C PRO A 47 -6.24 10.74 -11.71
N ALA A 48 -7.14 11.37 -10.94
CA ALA A 48 -6.80 12.43 -10.00
C ALA A 48 -7.24 12.03 -8.58
N ALA A 49 -6.58 12.58 -7.57
CA ALA A 49 -6.79 12.19 -6.17
C ALA A 49 -6.93 13.41 -5.27
N TYR A 50 -7.81 13.31 -4.28
CA TYR A 50 -8.13 14.39 -3.36
C TYR A 50 -8.43 13.84 -1.97
N LEU A 51 -8.32 14.68 -0.94
CA LEU A 51 -8.91 14.38 0.36
C LEU A 51 -10.45 14.35 0.23
N ARG A 52 -11.12 13.41 0.87
CA ARG A 52 -12.60 13.36 0.91
C ARG A 52 -13.22 14.68 1.39
N GLY A 53 -14.37 15.05 0.82
CA GLY A 53 -15.06 16.30 1.19
C GLY A 53 -14.40 17.60 0.70
N THR A 54 -13.27 17.55 -0.01
CA THR A 54 -12.68 18.73 -0.64
C THR A 54 -13.46 19.18 -1.88
N ARG A 55 -13.22 20.43 -2.30
CA ARG A 55 -13.80 21.04 -3.50
C ARG A 55 -12.68 21.29 -4.53
N PRO A 56 -12.53 20.44 -5.55
CA PRO A 56 -11.49 20.59 -6.56
C PRO A 56 -11.62 21.89 -7.38
N SER A 57 -10.54 22.25 -8.04
CA SER A 57 -10.54 23.13 -9.20
C SER A 57 -9.84 22.45 -10.38
N VAL A 58 -10.12 22.92 -11.59
CA VAL A 58 -9.54 22.36 -12.82
C VAL A 58 -9.17 23.50 -13.78
N ARG A 59 -8.00 23.40 -14.40
CA ARG A 59 -7.63 24.26 -15.53
C ARG A 59 -8.17 23.65 -16.81
N VAL A 60 -8.87 24.45 -17.61
CA VAL A 60 -9.52 24.02 -18.86
C VAL A 60 -8.77 24.61 -20.05
N THR A 61 -8.48 23.79 -21.05
CA THR A 61 -8.04 24.26 -22.37
C THR A 61 -9.12 23.99 -23.41
N LEU A 62 -9.47 25.05 -24.13
CA LEU A 62 -10.42 25.06 -25.23
C LEU A 62 -9.69 25.09 -26.58
N LEU A 63 -10.33 24.49 -27.58
CA LEU A 63 -9.93 24.53 -28.99
C LEU A 63 -11.08 25.11 -29.81
N ALA A 64 -10.87 26.28 -30.39
CA ALA A 64 -11.81 26.92 -31.32
C ALA A 64 -11.41 26.61 -32.77
N HIS A 65 -12.26 25.92 -33.51
CA HIS A 65 -12.03 25.59 -34.92
C HIS A 65 -12.58 26.67 -35.87
N HIS A 66 -13.64 27.37 -35.45
CA HIS A 66 -14.34 28.38 -36.23
C HIS A 66 -14.76 29.56 -35.35
N PHE A 67 -15.31 30.61 -35.98
CA PHE A 67 -15.88 31.76 -35.27
C PHE A 67 -16.93 31.33 -34.24
N VAL A 68 -16.63 31.64 -32.99
CA VAL A 68 -17.43 31.36 -31.78
C VAL A 68 -17.67 32.68 -31.03
N PRO A 69 -18.68 32.78 -30.14
CA PRO A 69 -18.85 33.97 -29.31
C PRO A 69 -17.58 34.26 -28.51
N GLU A 70 -17.15 35.53 -28.49
CA GLU A 70 -15.94 35.95 -27.75
C GLU A 70 -16.11 35.81 -26.24
N THR A 71 -17.34 35.87 -25.75
CA THR A 71 -17.71 35.80 -24.34
C THR A 71 -18.88 34.84 -24.14
N PHE A 72 -18.75 33.91 -23.19
CA PHE A 72 -19.79 32.96 -22.81
C PHE A 72 -19.52 32.41 -21.40
N GLU A 73 -20.53 31.81 -20.78
CA GLU A 73 -20.39 31.05 -19.55
C GLU A 73 -20.04 29.59 -19.86
N LEU A 74 -18.94 29.09 -19.31
CA LEU A 74 -18.56 27.68 -19.37
C LEU A 74 -19.24 26.92 -18.25
N SER A 75 -19.94 25.83 -18.58
CA SER A 75 -20.57 24.92 -17.62
C SER A 75 -20.25 23.45 -17.93
N ALA A 76 -20.16 22.62 -16.89
CA ALA A 76 -20.05 21.17 -17.02
C ALA A 76 -21.11 20.46 -16.17
N PHE A 77 -21.76 19.45 -16.74
CA PHE A 77 -22.82 18.68 -16.09
C PHE A 77 -22.48 17.19 -16.07
N GLY A 78 -22.80 16.50 -14.99
CA GLY A 78 -22.52 15.06 -14.84
C GLY A 78 -23.41 14.41 -13.78
N PRO A 79 -23.32 13.09 -13.56
CA PRO A 79 -24.05 12.43 -12.49
C PRO A 79 -23.61 12.96 -11.11
N ALA A 80 -24.52 12.96 -10.15
CA ALA A 80 -24.18 13.18 -8.74
C ALA A 80 -23.34 12.00 -8.21
N LEU A 81 -22.30 12.28 -7.40
CA LEU A 81 -21.42 11.25 -6.81
C LEU A 81 -21.93 10.74 -5.44
N ASP A 82 -22.99 11.35 -4.93
CA ASP A 82 -23.63 11.13 -3.63
C ASP A 82 -25.08 10.62 -3.74
N GLY A 83 -25.67 10.59 -4.94
CA GLY A 83 -27.06 10.18 -5.14
C GLY A 83 -27.47 10.09 -6.62
N ALA A 84 -28.79 10.13 -6.88
CA ALA A 84 -29.33 10.09 -8.23
C ALA A 84 -29.50 11.49 -8.84
N GLY A 85 -29.33 11.60 -10.16
CA GLY A 85 -29.61 12.80 -10.95
C GLY A 85 -28.38 13.54 -11.47
N THR A 86 -28.62 14.56 -12.30
CA THR A 86 -27.58 15.36 -12.95
C THR A 86 -27.26 16.62 -12.15
N THR A 87 -25.98 16.88 -11.93
CA THR A 87 -25.44 18.04 -11.21
C THR A 87 -24.64 18.91 -12.17
N ARG A 88 -24.78 20.25 -12.09
CA ARG A 88 -23.81 21.18 -12.70
C ARG A 88 -22.56 21.21 -11.81
N TRP A 89 -21.55 20.43 -12.18
CA TRP A 89 -20.31 20.29 -11.42
C TRP A 89 -19.42 21.52 -11.51
N LEU A 90 -19.39 22.17 -12.68
CA LEU A 90 -18.63 23.40 -12.90
C LEU A 90 -19.49 24.46 -13.56
N GLY A 91 -19.22 25.72 -13.23
CA GLY A 91 -19.84 26.91 -13.85
C GLY A 91 -21.21 27.31 -13.29
N PRO A 92 -21.84 28.38 -13.80
CA PRO A 92 -21.37 29.19 -14.92
C PRO A 92 -20.07 29.92 -14.56
N HIS A 93 -19.07 29.83 -15.44
CA HIS A 93 -17.78 30.48 -15.28
C HIS A 93 -17.51 31.37 -16.51
N PRO A 94 -17.29 32.68 -16.35
CA PRO A 94 -17.18 33.60 -17.45
C PRO A 94 -15.88 33.37 -18.23
N VAL A 95 -16.00 33.02 -19.50
CA VAL A 95 -14.88 32.86 -20.42
C VAL A 95 -14.88 34.00 -21.41
N ARG A 96 -13.73 34.66 -21.56
CA ARG A 96 -13.42 35.54 -22.68
C ARG A 96 -12.29 34.93 -23.50
N LEU A 97 -12.56 34.65 -24.78
CA LEU A 97 -11.54 34.16 -25.70
C LEU A 97 -10.71 35.33 -26.24
N GLU A 98 -9.38 35.26 -26.10
CA GLU A 98 -8.46 36.24 -26.70
C GLU A 98 -8.44 36.18 -28.23
N ARG A 99 -8.80 35.01 -28.81
CA ARG A 99 -8.80 34.74 -30.24
C ARG A 99 -10.04 33.91 -30.61
N ARG A 100 -10.66 34.24 -31.75
CA ARG A 100 -11.84 33.51 -32.27
C ARG A 100 -11.51 32.16 -32.92
N ALA A 101 -10.24 31.75 -32.95
CA ALA A 101 -9.78 30.48 -33.47
C ALA A 101 -8.43 30.08 -32.84
N GLY A 102 -8.19 28.78 -32.71
CA GLY A 102 -6.98 28.20 -32.12
C GLY A 102 -7.15 27.78 -30.66
N TRP A 103 -6.02 27.74 -29.96
CA TRP A 103 -5.90 27.27 -28.57
C TRP A 103 -6.14 28.39 -27.56
N THR A 104 -6.87 28.11 -26.48
CA THR A 104 -6.99 29.01 -25.33
C THR A 104 -7.11 28.19 -24.04
N THR A 105 -6.09 28.25 -23.19
CA THR A 105 -6.17 27.80 -21.80
C THR A 105 -6.74 28.94 -20.97
N LEU A 106 -7.72 28.66 -20.12
CA LEU A 106 -8.30 29.68 -19.26
C LEU A 106 -7.25 30.22 -18.27
N PRO A 107 -7.22 31.54 -17.99
CA PRO A 107 -6.24 32.14 -17.09
C PRO A 107 -6.47 31.71 -15.63
N GLU A 108 -7.73 31.45 -15.26
CA GLU A 108 -8.14 31.00 -13.93
C GLU A 108 -8.60 29.53 -13.98
N SER A 109 -8.43 28.81 -12.85
CA SER A 109 -8.96 27.47 -12.68
C SER A 109 -10.45 27.52 -12.34
N VAL A 110 -11.27 26.71 -13.01
CA VAL A 110 -12.70 26.61 -12.73
C VAL A 110 -12.90 25.75 -11.48
N VAL A 111 -13.45 26.33 -10.41
CA VAL A 111 -13.73 25.64 -9.15
C VAL A 111 -15.01 24.79 -9.30
N PHE A 112 -15.03 23.61 -8.68
CA PHE A 112 -16.22 22.78 -8.62
C PHE A 112 -17.30 23.45 -7.74
N ASN A 113 -18.56 23.43 -8.19
CA ASN A 113 -19.71 23.97 -7.45
C ASN A 113 -19.99 23.19 -6.15
N ARG A 114 -19.58 21.91 -6.10
CA ARG A 114 -19.78 21.00 -4.99
C ARG A 114 -18.46 20.36 -4.56
N ALA A 115 -18.40 19.97 -3.30
CA ALA A 115 -17.35 19.08 -2.83
C ALA A 115 -17.49 17.68 -3.45
N LEU A 116 -16.38 16.94 -3.51
CA LEU A 116 -16.40 15.49 -3.70
C LEU A 116 -17.02 14.80 -2.47
N PRO A 117 -17.53 13.56 -2.59
CA PRO A 117 -18.13 12.85 -1.46
C PRO A 117 -17.21 12.80 -0.23
N ASN A 118 -17.78 13.01 0.96
CA ASN A 118 -17.05 12.96 2.24
C ASN A 118 -16.83 11.51 2.74
N ARG A 119 -16.38 10.62 1.85
CA ARG A 119 -16.07 9.21 2.11
C ARG A 119 -14.85 8.79 1.32
N ILE A 120 -14.11 7.77 1.78
CA ILE A 120 -13.09 7.11 0.95
C ILE A 120 -13.78 6.45 -0.25
N GLY A 121 -13.16 6.49 -1.44
CA GLY A 121 -13.71 5.82 -2.61
C GLY A 121 -12.97 6.10 -3.91
N ALA A 122 -13.33 5.35 -4.95
CA ALA A 122 -13.05 5.67 -6.35
C ALA A 122 -14.38 6.07 -7.02
N HIS A 123 -14.37 7.15 -7.79
CA HIS A 123 -15.55 7.79 -8.36
C HIS A 123 -15.34 7.98 -9.87
N ALA A 124 -16.24 7.42 -10.68
CA ALA A 124 -16.30 7.74 -12.10
C ALA A 124 -17.11 9.03 -12.29
N LEU A 125 -16.52 10.03 -12.95
CA LEU A 125 -17.17 11.31 -13.23
C LEU A 125 -17.16 11.58 -14.74
N ASP A 126 -18.31 11.38 -15.37
CA ASP A 126 -18.57 11.76 -16.76
C ASP A 126 -19.12 13.20 -16.80
N LEU A 127 -18.46 14.09 -17.55
CA LEU A 127 -18.80 15.51 -17.67
C LEU A 127 -19.12 15.89 -19.11
N GLN A 128 -20.32 16.43 -19.31
CA GLN A 128 -20.81 17.04 -20.54
C GLN A 128 -20.59 18.56 -20.49
N TRP A 129 -19.80 19.09 -21.41
CA TRP A 129 -19.38 20.49 -21.40
C TRP A 129 -20.20 21.36 -22.33
N TYR A 130 -20.50 22.59 -21.90
CA TYR A 130 -21.29 23.54 -22.66
C TYR A 130 -20.78 24.97 -22.53
N ALA A 131 -20.85 25.72 -23.63
CA ALA A 131 -20.83 27.18 -23.62
C ALA A 131 -22.29 27.68 -23.61
N GLU A 132 -22.62 28.56 -22.68
CA GLU A 132 -23.95 29.14 -22.47
C GLU A 132 -23.85 30.66 -22.59
N TRP A 133 -24.69 31.29 -23.42
CA TRP A 133 -24.70 32.76 -23.58
C TRP A 133 -26.08 33.27 -24.00
N THR A 134 -26.28 34.58 -23.93
CA THR A 134 -27.48 35.23 -24.47
C THR A 134 -27.10 35.95 -25.77
N ASP A 135 -27.85 35.75 -26.85
CA ASP A 135 -27.59 36.45 -28.11
C ASP A 135 -28.13 37.89 -28.11
N GLU A 136 -27.82 38.65 -29.17
CA GLU A 136 -28.23 40.05 -29.36
C GLU A 136 -29.76 40.27 -29.31
N ARG A 137 -30.56 39.21 -29.41
CA ARG A 137 -32.03 39.24 -29.36
C ARG A 137 -32.58 38.83 -27.99
N GLY A 138 -31.72 38.65 -26.99
CA GLY A 138 -32.11 38.19 -25.66
C GLY A 138 -32.39 36.68 -25.58
N VAL A 139 -32.05 35.90 -26.61
CA VAL A 139 -32.34 34.45 -26.62
C VAL A 139 -31.18 33.68 -25.99
N ALA A 140 -31.49 32.85 -25.01
CA ALA A 140 -30.51 31.93 -24.42
C ALA A 140 -30.03 30.90 -25.46
N ARG A 141 -28.72 30.77 -25.60
CA ARG A 141 -28.01 29.87 -26.50
C ARG A 141 -27.13 28.93 -25.68
N ARG A 142 -26.98 27.71 -26.19
CA ARG A 142 -26.15 26.67 -25.59
C ARG A 142 -25.48 25.87 -26.70
N LEU A 143 -24.15 25.76 -26.64
CA LEU A 143 -23.33 24.95 -27.54
C LEU A 143 -22.70 23.82 -26.74
N PHE A 144 -22.79 22.59 -27.24
CA PHE A 144 -22.10 21.43 -26.67
C PHE A 144 -20.63 21.43 -27.09
N LEU A 145 -19.72 21.24 -26.14
CA LEU A 145 -18.27 21.30 -26.31
C LEU A 145 -17.57 19.93 -26.25
N GLY A 146 -18.34 18.86 -26.06
CA GLY A 146 -17.86 17.49 -25.91
C GLY A 146 -18.04 16.91 -24.51
N ASP A 147 -17.81 15.60 -24.41
CA ASP A 147 -17.78 14.86 -23.15
C ASP A 147 -16.34 14.59 -22.69
N SER A 148 -16.16 14.42 -21.39
CA SER A 148 -14.91 13.94 -20.78
C SER A 148 -15.23 12.96 -19.66
N ARG A 149 -14.33 12.00 -19.39
CA ARG A 149 -14.49 10.97 -18.36
C ARG A 149 -13.29 10.96 -17.44
N HIS A 150 -13.53 10.89 -16.13
CA HIS A 150 -12.51 11.02 -15.10
C HIS A 150 -12.62 9.92 -14.05
N GLU A 151 -11.47 9.42 -13.60
CA GLU A 151 -11.35 8.58 -12.40
C GLU A 151 -10.86 9.47 -11.26
N LEU A 152 -11.75 9.79 -10.31
CA LEU A 152 -11.43 10.60 -9.14
C LEU A 152 -11.37 9.71 -7.90
N HIS A 153 -10.30 9.82 -7.12
CA HIS A 153 -10.16 9.11 -5.85
C HIS A 153 -10.29 10.07 -4.67
N THR A 154 -11.00 9.64 -3.64
CA THR A 154 -11.04 10.32 -2.34
C THR A 154 -10.33 9.49 -1.29
N THR A 155 -9.44 10.11 -0.52
CA THR A 155 -8.69 9.50 0.58
C THR A 155 -9.24 9.88 1.96
N GLY A 156 -8.86 9.12 2.99
CA GLY A 156 -9.30 9.34 4.37
C GLY A 156 -8.67 10.55 5.07
N ALA A 157 -7.39 10.83 4.79
CA ALA A 157 -6.63 11.98 5.30
C ALA A 157 -5.59 12.44 4.24
N PRO A 158 -4.91 13.59 4.44
CA PRO A 158 -3.73 13.96 3.67
C PRO A 158 -2.65 12.88 3.77
N MET A 159 -1.92 12.69 2.69
CA MET A 159 -0.84 11.70 2.66
C MET A 159 0.34 12.10 3.53
N ALA A 160 0.77 11.20 4.41
CA ALA A 160 1.99 11.38 5.18
C ALA A 160 3.23 11.29 4.27
N HIS A 161 4.07 12.32 4.32
CA HIS A 161 5.37 12.33 3.65
C HIS A 161 6.39 11.46 4.41
N GLY A 162 7.37 10.91 3.69
CA GLY A 162 8.56 10.33 4.30
C GLY A 162 8.47 8.88 4.79
N LEU A 163 7.46 8.11 4.40
CA LEU A 163 7.49 6.65 4.59
C LEU A 163 8.64 6.04 3.75
N PRO A 164 9.47 5.14 4.31
CA PRO A 164 10.51 4.44 3.55
C PRO A 164 9.96 3.75 2.30
N GLY A 165 10.65 3.90 1.18
CA GLY A 165 10.26 3.32 -0.11
C GLY A 165 9.01 3.95 -0.77
N ALA A 166 8.48 5.05 -0.24
CA ALA A 166 7.41 5.84 -0.86
C ALA A 166 8.00 6.90 -1.83
N PRO A 167 7.22 7.44 -2.78
CA PRO A 167 7.65 8.62 -3.53
C PRO A 167 7.81 9.83 -2.58
N PRO A 168 8.61 10.86 -2.94
CA PRO A 168 8.91 11.98 -2.04
C PRO A 168 7.66 12.73 -1.54
N THR A 169 6.63 12.79 -2.38
CA THR A 169 5.31 13.33 -2.06
C THR A 169 4.22 12.46 -2.71
N GLY A 170 3.10 12.20 -2.04
CA GLY A 170 1.99 11.48 -2.65
C GLY A 170 2.18 9.96 -2.79
N VAL A 171 1.62 9.34 -3.85
CA VAL A 171 1.50 7.87 -4.00
C VAL A 171 1.66 7.37 -5.43
N TYR A 172 2.14 6.14 -5.61
CA TYR A 172 2.04 5.42 -6.88
C TYR A 172 0.59 5.03 -7.22
N VAL A 173 0.13 5.32 -8.45
CA VAL A 173 -1.27 5.09 -8.89
C VAL A 173 -1.85 3.71 -8.52
N PRO A 174 -1.15 2.57 -8.63
CA PRO A 174 -1.70 1.27 -8.25
C PRO A 174 -2.15 1.21 -6.78
N LEU A 175 -1.37 1.77 -5.85
CA LEU A 175 -1.69 1.76 -4.42
C LEU A 175 -2.95 2.57 -4.13
N LEU A 176 -3.09 3.74 -4.75
CA LEU A 176 -4.30 4.55 -4.63
C LEU A 176 -5.54 3.79 -5.13
N ARG A 177 -5.48 3.27 -6.37
CA ARG A 177 -6.59 2.53 -6.98
C ARG A 177 -7.03 1.34 -6.14
N TRP A 178 -6.07 0.60 -5.58
CA TRP A 178 -6.33 -0.51 -4.66
C TRP A 178 -6.96 -0.02 -3.35
N ALA A 179 -6.28 0.87 -2.61
CA ALA A 179 -6.72 1.30 -1.29
C ALA A 179 -8.07 2.04 -1.32
N SER A 180 -8.29 2.94 -2.28
CA SER A 180 -9.57 3.66 -2.42
C SER A 180 -10.73 2.74 -2.84
N ARG A 181 -10.46 1.59 -3.47
CA ARG A 181 -11.49 0.57 -3.77
C ARG A 181 -11.78 -0.29 -2.55
N TRP A 182 -10.75 -0.85 -1.90
CA TRP A 182 -10.93 -1.75 -0.75
C TRP A 182 -11.52 -1.03 0.46
N CYS A 183 -11.14 0.22 0.69
CA CYS A 183 -11.59 1.02 1.81
C CYS A 183 -12.81 1.90 1.51
N ALA A 184 -13.52 1.66 0.39
CA ALA A 184 -14.63 2.49 -0.05
C ALA A 184 -15.73 2.57 1.04
N GLY A 185 -16.04 3.80 1.47
CA GLY A 185 -17.03 4.06 2.52
C GLY A 185 -16.58 3.76 3.96
N LEU A 186 -15.36 3.27 4.20
CA LEU A 186 -14.85 3.00 5.55
C LEU A 186 -14.35 4.28 6.21
N GLU A 187 -14.44 4.34 7.55
CA GLU A 187 -14.00 5.48 8.36
C GLU A 187 -13.11 5.08 9.55
N ASN A 188 -13.27 3.87 10.08
CA ASN A 188 -12.48 3.38 11.22
C ASN A 188 -11.10 2.85 10.77
N ARG A 189 -10.06 3.14 11.57
CA ARG A 189 -8.66 2.79 11.29
C ARG A 189 -8.43 1.28 11.18
N LYS A 190 -9.03 0.49 12.08
CA LYS A 190 -8.96 -0.98 12.09
C LYS A 190 -9.67 -1.57 10.87
N ASP A 191 -10.87 -1.10 10.56
CA ASP A 191 -11.63 -1.57 9.38
C ASP A 191 -10.87 -1.29 8.07
N ILE A 192 -10.26 -0.11 7.95
CA ILE A 192 -9.39 0.28 6.82
C ILE A 192 -8.20 -0.69 6.69
N CYS A 193 -7.46 -0.93 7.77
CA CYS A 193 -6.32 -1.86 7.74
C CYS A 193 -6.73 -3.31 7.44
N ASP A 194 -7.85 -3.78 7.98
CA ASP A 194 -8.40 -5.10 7.68
C ASP A 194 -8.86 -5.23 6.22
N ALA A 195 -9.46 -4.18 5.66
CA ALA A 195 -9.87 -4.16 4.25
C ALA A 195 -8.65 -4.19 3.31
N ILE A 196 -7.59 -3.45 3.65
CA ILE A 196 -6.32 -3.49 2.91
C ILE A 196 -5.71 -4.90 2.99
N LEU A 197 -5.61 -5.49 4.19
CA LEU A 197 -4.97 -6.80 4.39
C LEU A 197 -5.70 -7.90 3.61
N ARG A 198 -7.05 -7.90 3.66
CA ARG A 198 -7.90 -8.80 2.86
C ARG A 198 -7.82 -8.54 1.35
N GLY A 199 -7.52 -7.31 0.95
CA GLY A 199 -7.36 -6.91 -0.46
C GLY A 199 -6.02 -7.30 -1.08
N LEU A 200 -4.94 -7.45 -0.29
CA LEU A 200 -3.59 -7.75 -0.81
C LEU A 200 -3.49 -8.92 -1.82
N PRO A 201 -4.25 -10.03 -1.71
CA PRO A 201 -4.27 -11.08 -2.74
C PRO A 201 -4.59 -10.56 -4.15
N GLU A 202 -5.49 -9.57 -4.28
CA GLU A 202 -5.89 -9.01 -5.58
C GLU A 202 -4.74 -8.32 -6.32
N THR A 203 -3.69 -7.89 -5.61
CA THR A 203 -2.50 -7.26 -6.22
C THR A 203 -1.73 -8.22 -7.13
N ARG A 204 -1.84 -9.54 -6.88
CA ARG A 204 -1.03 -10.61 -7.48
C ARG A 204 0.50 -10.44 -7.29
N LEU A 205 0.94 -9.48 -6.49
CA LEU A 205 2.34 -9.36 -6.07
C LEU A 205 2.70 -10.58 -5.24
N ARG A 206 3.87 -11.17 -5.46
CA ARG A 206 4.26 -12.44 -4.82
C ARG A 206 5.25 -12.24 -3.68
N TYR A 207 5.10 -13.02 -2.61
CA TYR A 207 6.11 -13.09 -1.57
C TYR A 207 7.41 -13.77 -2.06
N GLY A 208 8.56 -13.43 -1.47
CA GLY A 208 9.84 -14.08 -1.73
C GLY A 208 10.54 -13.63 -3.01
N VAL A 209 10.14 -12.53 -3.63
CA VAL A 209 10.84 -11.91 -4.78
C VAL A 209 11.85 -10.89 -4.24
N PRO A 210 13.08 -10.77 -4.78
CA PRO A 210 14.15 -9.92 -4.23
C PRO A 210 13.91 -8.41 -4.42
N ALA A 211 12.88 -7.87 -3.76
CA ALA A 211 12.55 -6.45 -3.71
C ALA A 211 12.12 -6.04 -2.29
N TRP A 212 12.69 -4.94 -1.82
CA TRP A 212 12.50 -4.40 -0.46
C TRP A 212 11.90 -2.99 -0.44
N THR A 213 11.56 -2.42 -1.60
CA THR A 213 10.86 -1.13 -1.72
C THR A 213 9.61 -1.29 -2.57
N VAL A 214 8.58 -0.51 -2.26
CA VAL A 214 7.28 -0.59 -2.95
C VAL A 214 7.41 -0.39 -4.45
N ARG A 215 8.18 0.61 -4.90
CA ARG A 215 8.43 0.81 -6.33
C ARG A 215 9.03 -0.44 -6.98
N HIS A 216 10.08 -1.01 -6.39
CA HIS A 216 10.71 -2.20 -6.95
C HIS A 216 9.71 -3.37 -7.00
N MET A 217 8.91 -3.57 -5.95
CA MET A 217 7.88 -4.62 -5.93
C MET A 217 6.85 -4.50 -7.06
N LEU A 218 6.38 -3.28 -7.34
CA LEU A 218 5.45 -3.00 -8.44
C LEU A 218 6.05 -3.34 -9.81
N LEU A 219 7.38 -3.24 -9.97
CA LEU A 219 8.08 -3.52 -11.23
C LEU A 219 8.41 -5.00 -11.42
N VAL A 220 8.79 -5.74 -10.36
CA VAL A 220 9.16 -7.17 -10.46
C VAL A 220 8.05 -8.15 -10.05
N GLY A 221 6.88 -7.64 -9.66
CA GLY A 221 5.70 -8.45 -9.36
C GLY A 221 5.77 -9.18 -8.01
N GLY A 222 6.39 -8.57 -6.99
CA GLY A 222 6.53 -9.17 -5.66
C GLY A 222 7.65 -8.58 -4.81
N GLY A 223 7.78 -9.03 -3.55
CA GLY A 223 8.81 -8.57 -2.62
C GLY A 223 9.09 -9.51 -1.44
N MET A 224 10.06 -9.10 -0.62
CA MET A 224 10.40 -9.69 0.70
C MET A 224 9.61 -9.01 1.83
N CYS A 225 9.68 -9.55 3.05
CA CYS A 225 8.93 -9.07 4.24
C CYS A 225 8.99 -7.55 4.44
N GLY A 226 10.17 -6.94 4.38
CA GLY A 226 10.33 -5.48 4.51
C GLY A 226 9.62 -4.68 3.41
N GLY A 227 9.63 -5.19 2.17
CA GLY A 227 8.87 -4.58 1.07
C GLY A 227 7.36 -4.70 1.29
N TRP A 228 6.87 -5.87 1.71
CA TRP A 228 5.44 -6.09 2.01
C TRP A 228 4.95 -5.22 3.17
N THR A 229 5.78 -5.03 4.19
CA THR A 229 5.50 -4.13 5.32
C THR A 229 5.42 -2.67 4.84
N GLN A 230 6.38 -2.20 4.05
CA GLN A 230 6.32 -0.85 3.45
C GLN A 230 5.10 -0.68 2.54
N LEU A 231 4.74 -1.69 1.74
CA LEU A 231 3.56 -1.67 0.88
C LEU A 231 2.28 -1.51 1.71
N PHE A 232 2.14 -2.29 2.78
CA PHE A 232 0.98 -2.23 3.67
C PHE A 232 0.91 -0.88 4.42
N GLN A 233 2.03 -0.39 4.95
CA GLN A 233 2.11 0.93 5.58
C GLN A 233 1.77 2.06 4.61
N GLN A 234 2.21 2.00 3.36
CA GLN A 234 1.86 3.01 2.35
C GLN A 234 0.37 2.93 1.98
N LEU A 235 -0.20 1.74 1.76
CA LEU A 235 -1.62 1.56 1.49
C LEU A 235 -2.51 2.13 2.62
N ALA A 236 -2.12 1.89 3.88
CA ALA A 236 -2.82 2.42 5.06
C ALA A 236 -2.61 3.94 5.21
N GLY A 237 -1.38 4.42 5.01
CA GLY A 237 -1.02 5.84 5.04
C GLY A 237 -1.72 6.67 3.97
N CYS A 238 -1.99 6.09 2.79
CA CYS A 238 -2.82 6.70 1.75
C CYS A 238 -4.25 6.99 2.22
N GLN A 239 -4.75 6.25 3.22
CA GLN A 239 -6.07 6.44 3.81
C GLN A 239 -6.01 7.14 5.17
N GLY A 240 -4.84 7.66 5.57
CA GLY A 240 -4.66 8.40 6.82
C GLY A 240 -4.46 7.52 8.06
N VAL A 241 -4.15 6.24 7.89
CA VAL A 241 -3.90 5.32 9.02
C VAL A 241 -2.39 5.10 9.18
N PRO A 242 -1.72 5.76 10.13
CA PRO A 242 -0.33 5.46 10.45
C PRO A 242 -0.24 4.09 11.12
N LEU A 243 0.81 3.35 10.75
CA LEU A 243 1.11 2.00 11.22
C LEU A 243 2.56 1.90 11.67
N GLU A 244 2.77 1.29 12.82
CA GLU A 244 4.08 1.08 13.42
C GLU A 244 4.74 -0.16 12.80
N GLY A 245 5.71 0.07 11.91
CA GLY A 245 6.52 -1.01 11.35
C GLY A 245 7.54 -1.50 12.37
N ARG A 246 7.74 -2.83 12.44
CA ARG A 246 8.82 -3.44 13.23
C ARG A 246 9.43 -4.60 12.46
N THR A 247 10.72 -4.84 12.66
CA THR A 247 11.35 -6.10 12.26
C THR A 247 11.53 -7.00 13.47
N LEU A 248 10.98 -8.21 13.37
CA LEU A 248 11.15 -9.30 14.32
C LEU A 248 12.52 -9.93 14.12
N HIS A 249 13.38 -9.80 15.13
CA HIS A 249 14.63 -10.53 15.20
C HIS A 249 14.57 -11.49 16.39
N LEU A 250 14.92 -12.76 16.19
CA LEU A 250 15.16 -13.63 17.35
C LEU A 250 16.48 -13.25 18.00
N HIS A 251 16.50 -13.21 19.33
CA HIS A 251 17.71 -12.96 20.09
C HIS A 251 18.15 -14.20 20.87
N SER A 252 19.43 -14.56 20.74
CA SER A 252 20.05 -15.58 21.60
C SER A 252 20.24 -15.03 23.00
N THR A 253 19.46 -15.52 23.96
CA THR A 253 19.41 -14.99 25.34
C THR A 253 20.58 -15.40 26.24
N LYS A 254 21.66 -15.95 25.67
CA LYS A 254 22.85 -16.40 26.40
C LYS A 254 24.16 -16.08 25.67
N ASP A 255 25.21 -15.89 26.46
CA ASP A 255 26.55 -15.49 26.03
C ASP A 255 27.20 -16.50 25.08
N SER A 256 27.86 -15.95 24.06
CA SER A 256 28.72 -16.64 23.09
C SER A 256 29.78 -17.59 23.68
N GLN A 257 30.24 -17.34 24.91
CA GLN A 257 31.37 -18.06 25.53
C GLN A 257 30.99 -19.37 26.23
N THR A 258 29.70 -19.62 26.48
CA THR A 258 29.25 -20.89 27.07
C THR A 258 28.91 -21.90 25.99
N GLY A 259 29.03 -23.19 26.35
CA GLY A 259 28.79 -24.29 25.42
C GLY A 259 27.32 -24.54 25.05
N GLU A 260 26.41 -23.55 24.98
CA GLU A 260 24.93 -23.70 24.96
C GLU A 260 24.19 -23.51 23.60
N VAL A 261 23.05 -24.22 23.40
CA VAL A 261 22.18 -24.19 22.19
C VAL A 261 21.67 -22.79 21.98
N ARG A 262 21.61 -22.38 20.71
CA ARG A 262 20.87 -21.19 20.32
C ARG A 262 19.91 -21.56 19.19
N TRP A 263 18.70 -21.04 19.32
CA TRP A 263 17.65 -21.12 18.30
C TRP A 263 17.83 -19.90 17.40
N GLU A 264 18.42 -20.12 16.22
CA GLU A 264 18.85 -19.09 15.28
C GLU A 264 18.03 -19.16 13.99
N GLY A 265 16.70 -19.12 14.11
CA GLY A 265 15.81 -18.87 12.98
C GLY A 265 14.33 -19.10 13.24
N MET A 266 13.47 -18.32 12.57
CA MET A 266 12.02 -18.49 12.55
C MET A 266 11.60 -19.27 11.32
N VAL A 267 10.87 -20.38 11.48
CA VAL A 267 10.40 -21.19 10.35
C VAL A 267 8.94 -20.91 10.04
N ALA A 268 8.68 -20.25 8.91
CA ALA A 268 7.32 -20.09 8.40
C ALA A 268 6.87 -21.35 7.64
N ALA A 269 5.59 -21.71 7.82
CA ALA A 269 4.97 -22.88 7.22
C ALA A 269 4.11 -22.57 5.98
N ALA A 270 3.63 -21.33 5.84
CA ALA A 270 2.78 -20.89 4.74
C ALA A 270 3.62 -20.37 3.56
N PRO A 271 3.15 -20.48 2.30
CA PRO A 271 4.02 -20.21 1.16
C PRO A 271 4.40 -18.73 0.92
N GLY A 272 3.80 -17.83 1.70
CA GLY A 272 3.79 -16.39 1.45
C GLY A 272 2.67 -15.99 0.49
N LEU A 273 2.28 -14.72 0.53
CA LEU A 273 1.14 -14.21 -0.21
C LEU A 273 1.33 -14.39 -1.72
N ASN A 274 0.26 -14.85 -2.38
CA ASN A 274 0.20 -15.15 -3.82
C ASN A 274 1.27 -16.14 -4.32
N GLN A 275 1.79 -17.02 -3.46
CA GLN A 275 2.66 -18.12 -3.84
C GLN A 275 1.95 -19.47 -3.64
N PHE A 276 2.14 -20.39 -4.59
CA PHE A 276 1.75 -21.80 -4.45
C PHE A 276 2.86 -22.64 -3.81
N GLU A 277 4.12 -22.23 -3.96
CA GLU A 277 5.30 -22.90 -3.44
C GLU A 277 6.41 -21.89 -3.08
N PRO A 278 7.45 -22.28 -2.32
CA PRO A 278 8.55 -21.38 -1.99
C PRO A 278 9.26 -20.78 -3.19
N SER A 279 9.51 -19.46 -3.14
CA SER A 279 10.36 -18.84 -4.15
C SER A 279 11.78 -19.43 -4.06
N ARG A 280 12.50 -19.45 -5.20
CA ARG A 280 13.89 -19.91 -5.18
C ARG A 280 14.76 -19.08 -4.22
N LEU A 281 14.49 -17.79 -4.08
CA LEU A 281 15.25 -16.90 -3.21
C LEU A 281 15.15 -17.35 -1.74
N THR A 282 13.93 -17.61 -1.28
CA THR A 282 13.67 -18.03 0.11
C THR A 282 14.06 -19.49 0.39
N ARG A 283 14.37 -20.29 -0.65
CA ARG A 283 14.96 -21.63 -0.51
C ARG A 283 16.48 -21.63 -0.30
N PHE A 284 17.21 -20.56 -0.66
CA PHE A 284 18.67 -20.64 -0.86
C PHE A 284 19.53 -19.53 -0.20
N LEU A 285 18.97 -18.47 0.39
CA LEU A 285 19.79 -17.33 0.87
C LEU A 285 20.31 -17.39 2.33
N GLY A 286 20.01 -18.44 3.10
CA GLY A 286 20.48 -18.52 4.48
C GLY A 286 21.99 -18.77 4.63
N ARG A 287 22.67 -17.95 5.44
CA ARG A 287 24.02 -18.18 5.98
C ARG A 287 23.95 -18.13 7.51
N TYR A 288 24.29 -19.21 8.21
CA TYR A 288 24.13 -19.32 9.67
C TYR A 288 25.48 -19.57 10.36
N ASN A 289 25.50 -19.44 11.69
CA ASN A 289 26.66 -19.67 12.54
C ASN A 289 26.38 -20.71 13.66
N ASP A 290 27.45 -21.14 14.32
CA ASP A 290 27.48 -22.25 15.28
C ASP A 290 27.09 -21.86 16.72
N SER A 291 26.29 -22.72 17.34
CA SER A 291 25.74 -22.60 18.69
C SER A 291 25.27 -23.98 19.24
N LEU A 292 25.33 -24.22 20.56
CA LEU A 292 25.87 -25.47 21.15
C LEU A 292 24.86 -26.40 21.92
N LYS A 293 24.86 -26.71 23.25
CA LYS A 293 23.98 -27.76 23.91
C LYS A 293 22.55 -27.37 24.42
N TYR A 294 21.61 -28.29 24.18
CA TYR A 294 20.12 -28.32 24.28
C TYR A 294 19.53 -28.28 25.72
N PRO A 295 18.22 -28.01 25.95
CA PRO A 295 17.64 -27.87 27.30
C PRO A 295 17.08 -29.18 27.93
N PHE A 296 17.27 -30.35 27.30
CA PHE A 296 16.81 -31.64 27.83
C PHE A 296 17.95 -32.42 28.50
N SER A 297 17.60 -33.29 29.46
CA SER A 297 18.58 -34.12 30.17
C SER A 297 19.22 -35.15 29.21
N PRO A 298 20.52 -35.48 29.34
CA PRO A 298 21.19 -36.43 28.43
C PRO A 298 20.59 -37.84 28.39
N ASP A 299 19.80 -38.21 29.39
CA ASP A 299 19.12 -39.51 29.50
C ASP A 299 17.67 -39.49 28.94
N GLU A 300 17.20 -38.34 28.45
CA GLU A 300 15.83 -38.17 27.96
C GLU A 300 15.77 -38.42 26.42
N PRO A 301 15.03 -39.44 25.94
CA PRO A 301 15.03 -39.80 24.53
C PRO A 301 14.29 -38.76 23.68
N VAL A 302 15.06 -37.95 22.95
CA VAL A 302 14.54 -36.98 21.97
C VAL A 302 14.12 -37.71 20.70
N GLU A 303 12.82 -37.94 20.53
CA GLU A 303 12.27 -38.48 19.28
C GLU A 303 12.35 -37.43 18.16
N LEU A 304 13.30 -37.60 17.24
CA LEU A 304 13.40 -36.79 16.03
C LEU A 304 12.30 -37.21 15.03
N LEU A 305 11.14 -36.56 15.14
CA LEU A 305 10.01 -36.76 14.23
C LEU A 305 10.38 -36.29 12.80
N GLY A 306 10.64 -37.25 11.92
CA GLY A 306 10.88 -36.99 10.50
C GLY A 306 9.64 -36.43 9.80
N ARG A 307 9.60 -35.12 9.54
CA ARG A 307 8.48 -34.43 8.89
C ARG A 307 8.96 -33.63 7.68
N TYR A 308 8.60 -34.11 6.48
CA TYR A 308 8.93 -33.46 5.22
C TYR A 308 7.83 -32.48 4.81
N GLU A 309 8.10 -31.18 4.96
CA GLU A 309 7.22 -30.09 4.55
C GLU A 309 8.04 -28.98 3.90
N ALA A 310 7.44 -28.27 2.94
CA ALA A 310 8.03 -27.04 2.42
C ALA A 310 8.04 -25.98 3.54
N ARG A 311 9.23 -25.52 3.91
CA ARG A 311 9.49 -24.63 5.05
C ARG A 311 10.44 -23.51 4.62
N TYR A 312 10.24 -22.33 5.19
CA TYR A 312 11.05 -21.13 4.98
C TYR A 312 11.75 -20.82 6.27
N CYS A 313 12.98 -20.29 6.25
CA CYS A 313 13.59 -19.76 7.46
C CYS A 313 14.06 -18.33 7.29
N PHE A 314 13.79 -17.51 8.30
CA PHE A 314 14.33 -16.17 8.53
C PHE A 314 15.35 -16.27 9.66
N LEU A 315 16.49 -15.60 9.56
CA LEU A 315 17.60 -15.87 10.48
C LEU A 315 17.39 -15.19 11.86
N ALA A 316 18.34 -15.40 12.76
CA ALA A 316 18.56 -14.56 13.92
C ALA A 316 19.79 -13.67 13.68
N GLY A 317 19.60 -12.36 13.56
CA GLY A 317 20.69 -11.39 13.45
C GLY A 317 20.20 -10.06 12.89
N LEU A 318 20.88 -8.96 13.19
CA LEU A 318 20.43 -7.60 12.82
C LEU A 318 20.18 -7.38 11.31
N GLU A 319 20.72 -8.26 10.45
CA GLU A 319 20.64 -8.18 8.99
C GLU A 319 19.52 -9.05 8.37
N ASP A 320 18.91 -9.99 9.10
CA ASP A 320 17.78 -10.78 8.61
C ASP A 320 16.76 -11.09 9.73
N GLY A 321 15.50 -10.75 9.45
CA GLY A 321 14.38 -10.83 10.35
C GLY A 321 13.06 -10.61 9.62
N HIS A 322 11.93 -10.79 10.30
CA HIS A 322 10.61 -10.71 9.67
C HIS A 322 9.89 -9.40 9.98
N CYS A 323 9.65 -8.58 8.95
CA CYS A 323 8.94 -7.33 9.10
C CYS A 323 7.42 -7.53 9.21
N VAL A 324 6.81 -6.84 10.17
CA VAL A 324 5.36 -6.79 10.42
C VAL A 324 4.92 -5.35 10.72
N SER A 325 3.62 -5.08 10.68
CA SER A 325 3.03 -3.78 11.06
C SER A 325 2.11 -3.89 12.26
N PHE A 326 2.02 -2.83 13.05
CA PHE A 326 1.13 -2.73 14.21
C PHE A 326 0.17 -1.54 14.13
N LEU A 327 -1.04 -1.74 14.63
CA LEU A 327 -2.03 -0.70 14.91
C LEU A 327 -2.47 -0.80 16.36
N GLU A 328 -2.34 0.28 17.11
CA GLU A 328 -3.11 0.45 18.36
C GLU A 328 -4.43 1.16 18.03
N ASP A 329 -5.55 0.53 18.36
CA ASP A 329 -6.90 1.08 18.16
C ASP A 329 -7.85 0.56 19.26
N GLY A 330 -8.64 1.45 19.85
CA GLY A 330 -9.61 1.09 20.91
C GLY A 330 -8.99 0.46 22.17
N GLY A 331 -7.72 0.78 22.49
CA GLY A 331 -7.00 0.17 23.63
C GLY A 331 -6.52 -1.26 23.40
N ARG A 332 -6.48 -1.72 22.13
CA ARG A 332 -5.98 -3.04 21.73
C ARG A 332 -4.87 -2.90 20.70
N LEU A 333 -3.90 -3.82 20.76
CA LEU A 333 -2.85 -3.94 19.75
C LEU A 333 -3.26 -4.95 18.69
N TYR A 334 -3.07 -4.60 17.41
CA TYR A 334 -3.28 -5.48 16.27
C TYR A 334 -2.01 -5.60 15.44
N LEU A 335 -1.57 -6.84 15.22
CA LEU A 335 -0.46 -7.18 14.32
C LEU A 335 -1.00 -7.52 12.93
N TYR A 336 -0.34 -6.99 11.90
CA TYR A 336 -0.58 -7.28 10.50
C TYR A 336 0.69 -7.86 9.90
N ASP A 337 0.57 -9.07 9.34
CA ASP A 337 1.61 -9.70 8.56
C ASP A 337 1.18 -9.76 7.09
N PRO A 338 1.48 -8.71 6.29
CA PRO A 338 1.13 -8.66 4.88
C PRO A 338 1.92 -9.66 4.02
N SER A 339 2.90 -10.37 4.59
CA SER A 339 3.67 -11.39 3.89
C SER A 339 2.96 -12.74 3.88
N PHE A 340 2.22 -13.08 4.95
CA PHE A 340 1.68 -14.44 5.15
C PHE A 340 0.20 -14.50 5.54
N ARG A 341 -0.45 -13.39 5.92
CA ARG A 341 -1.83 -13.38 6.43
C ARG A 341 -2.75 -12.46 5.64
N ALA A 342 -4.02 -12.82 5.58
CA ALA A 342 -5.12 -11.96 5.14
C ALA A 342 -5.93 -11.37 6.32
N GLU A 343 -5.62 -11.76 7.56
CA GLU A 343 -6.32 -11.35 8.78
C GLU A 343 -5.34 -10.90 9.87
N ALA A 344 -5.68 -9.80 10.54
CA ALA A 344 -4.91 -9.23 11.65
C ALA A 344 -4.97 -10.13 12.89
N VAL A 345 -3.89 -10.14 13.69
CA VAL A 345 -3.85 -10.82 14.98
C VAL A 345 -4.04 -9.80 16.09
N MET A 346 -5.10 -9.94 16.88
CA MET A 346 -5.27 -9.17 18.12
C MET A 346 -4.30 -9.68 19.19
N LEU A 347 -3.61 -8.78 19.85
CA LEU A 347 -2.63 -9.06 20.90
C LEU A 347 -3.08 -8.41 22.21
N ASP A 348 -2.96 -9.19 23.29
CA ASP A 348 -3.12 -8.74 24.67
C ASP A 348 -1.73 -8.48 25.24
N MET A 349 -1.17 -7.33 24.85
CA MET A 349 0.10 -6.73 25.28
C MET A 349 0.21 -5.32 24.66
N PRO A 350 0.96 -4.38 25.26
CA PRO A 350 1.25 -3.08 24.65
C PRO A 350 2.12 -3.23 23.39
N LEU A 351 2.14 -2.20 22.53
CA LEU A 351 3.14 -2.11 21.46
C LEU A 351 4.56 -2.21 22.04
N PRO A 352 5.42 -3.12 21.54
CA PRO A 352 6.81 -3.17 21.97
C PRO A 352 7.57 -1.88 21.63
N GLU A 353 8.24 -1.32 22.65
CA GLU A 353 9.24 -0.27 22.45
C GLU A 353 10.35 -0.78 21.52
N PRO A 354 10.79 0.03 20.54
CA PRO A 354 11.93 -0.32 19.70
C PRO A 354 13.23 -0.15 20.50
N ASP A 355 13.80 -1.27 20.96
CA ASP A 355 15.00 -1.33 21.80
C ASP A 355 16.08 -2.19 21.12
N VAL A 356 17.34 -1.99 21.51
CA VAL A 356 18.48 -2.87 21.24
C VAL A 356 18.50 -4.05 22.23
N GLN A 357 17.78 -3.94 23.36
CA GLN A 357 17.58 -5.04 24.30
C GLN A 357 16.40 -5.96 23.90
N PRO A 358 16.47 -7.28 24.15
CA PRO A 358 15.40 -8.20 23.80
C PRO A 358 14.23 -8.14 24.79
N VAL A 359 13.01 -8.19 24.26
CA VAL A 359 11.81 -8.39 25.07
C VAL A 359 11.62 -9.90 25.28
N MET A 360 11.63 -10.32 26.55
CA MET A 360 11.41 -11.71 26.92
C MET A 360 9.92 -12.07 26.89
N LEU A 361 9.54 -12.97 25.99
CA LEU A 361 8.19 -13.50 25.88
C LEU A 361 8.09 -14.84 26.64
N GLY A 362 7.40 -14.84 27.77
CA GLY A 362 6.99 -16.07 28.49
C GLY A 362 5.96 -16.89 27.69
N PRO A 363 5.72 -18.16 28.06
CA PRO A 363 4.94 -19.11 27.26
C PRO A 363 3.48 -18.68 27.05
N GLU A 364 2.90 -17.99 28.03
CA GLU A 364 1.53 -17.46 27.98
C GLU A 364 1.36 -16.18 27.14
N SER A 365 2.43 -15.67 26.52
CA SER A 365 2.36 -14.46 25.68
C SER A 365 1.30 -14.59 24.58
N SER A 366 0.44 -13.57 24.46
CA SER A 366 -0.56 -13.48 23.39
C SER A 366 0.09 -13.46 22.00
N PHE A 367 1.29 -12.89 21.85
CA PHE A 367 2.07 -12.93 20.62
C PHE A 367 2.47 -14.35 20.23
N ARG A 368 2.94 -15.16 21.18
CA ARG A 368 3.26 -16.57 20.92
C ARG A 368 2.03 -17.33 20.48
N ARG A 369 0.99 -17.32 21.31
CA ARG A 369 -0.22 -18.13 21.12
C ARG A 369 -1.03 -17.74 19.88
N SER A 370 -1.21 -16.44 19.64
CA SER A 370 -2.08 -15.94 18.56
C SER A 370 -1.36 -15.70 17.22
N TYR A 371 -0.04 -15.50 17.22
CA TYR A 371 0.73 -15.24 16.00
C TYR A 371 1.78 -16.33 15.71
N LEU A 372 2.79 -16.51 16.56
CA LEU A 372 3.90 -17.42 16.27
C LEU A 372 3.43 -18.87 16.05
N HIS A 373 2.56 -19.40 16.93
CA HIS A 373 2.07 -20.78 16.84
C HIS A 373 1.29 -21.08 15.55
N HIS A 374 0.84 -20.04 14.82
CA HIS A 374 0.08 -20.18 13.58
C HIS A 374 0.90 -19.90 12.33
N VAL A 375 1.76 -18.87 12.35
CA VAL A 375 2.53 -18.43 11.17
C VAL A 375 3.93 -19.03 11.15
N MET A 376 4.56 -19.11 12.33
CA MET A 376 5.94 -19.54 12.54
C MET A 376 6.02 -20.64 13.62
N PRO A 377 5.29 -21.78 13.47
CA PRO A 377 5.12 -22.77 14.55
C PRO A 377 6.40 -23.49 14.97
N TRP A 378 7.50 -23.31 14.25
CA TRP A 378 8.79 -23.94 14.50
C TRP A 378 9.89 -22.88 14.54
N LEU A 379 10.85 -23.07 15.44
CA LEU A 379 12.13 -22.37 15.42
C LEU A 379 13.22 -23.35 14.99
N MET A 380 14.18 -22.87 14.21
CA MET A 380 15.36 -23.63 13.80
C MET A 380 16.54 -23.27 14.71
N GLY A 381 17.41 -24.24 14.99
CA GLY A 381 18.59 -24.02 15.81
C GLY A 381 19.73 -24.95 15.45
N SER A 382 20.91 -24.53 15.86
CA SER A 382 22.14 -25.31 15.84
C SER A 382 22.24 -26.12 17.14
N LEU A 383 22.78 -27.34 17.08
CA LEU A 383 23.07 -28.16 18.27
C LEU A 383 24.50 -28.68 18.22
N ARG A 384 25.20 -28.68 19.36
CA ARG A 384 26.36 -29.53 19.62
C ARG A 384 26.14 -30.39 20.86
N ALA A 385 26.31 -31.71 20.71
CA ALA A 385 26.20 -32.72 21.76
C ALA A 385 26.98 -33.98 21.37
N ASN A 386 27.52 -34.71 22.36
CA ASN A 386 28.27 -35.95 22.17
C ASN A 386 29.41 -35.86 21.12
N GLY A 387 30.08 -34.70 21.05
CA GLY A 387 31.14 -34.42 20.07
C GLY A 387 30.68 -34.17 18.64
N ARG A 388 29.37 -34.25 18.35
CA ARG A 388 28.76 -33.97 17.05
C ARG A 388 28.11 -32.59 17.04
N PHE A 389 28.21 -31.92 15.89
CA PHE A 389 27.49 -30.70 15.57
C PHE A 389 26.38 -31.00 14.54
N TRP A 390 25.22 -30.39 14.71
CA TRP A 390 24.09 -30.44 13.80
C TRP A 390 23.80 -29.01 13.34
N GLU A 391 24.23 -28.71 12.12
CA GLU A 391 24.03 -27.44 11.44
C GLU A 391 22.91 -27.56 10.38
N VAL A 392 22.51 -26.42 9.85
CA VAL A 392 21.57 -26.27 8.75
C VAL A 392 22.32 -26.31 7.42
N ASN A 393 22.21 -27.39 6.66
CA ASN A 393 22.77 -27.48 5.31
C ASN A 393 21.71 -27.15 4.25
N VAL A 394 21.58 -25.85 3.95
CA VAL A 394 20.64 -25.31 2.96
C VAL A 394 20.83 -25.93 1.57
N LEU A 395 22.08 -26.25 1.18
CA LEU A 395 22.38 -26.88 -0.11
C LEU A 395 21.90 -28.34 -0.22
N ARG A 396 21.64 -29.00 0.91
CA ARG A 396 21.11 -30.37 0.98
C ARG A 396 19.64 -30.44 1.41
N GLY A 397 19.05 -29.33 1.84
CA GLY A 397 17.71 -29.30 2.45
C GLY A 397 17.68 -29.89 3.87
N GLU A 398 18.82 -29.93 4.57
CA GLU A 398 18.95 -30.48 5.92
C GLU A 398 18.78 -29.35 6.95
N PHE A 399 17.55 -29.10 7.39
CA PHE A 399 17.18 -27.94 8.23
C PHE A 399 17.44 -28.13 9.74
N GLY A 400 18.70 -28.40 10.13
CA GLY A 400 19.18 -28.34 11.52
C GLY A 400 18.32 -29.13 12.52
N ILE A 401 18.08 -28.55 13.70
CA ILE A 401 17.05 -29.02 14.63
C ILE A 401 15.90 -28.02 14.63
N THR A 402 14.66 -28.50 14.47
CA THR A 402 13.45 -27.68 14.62
C THR A 402 12.70 -28.06 15.89
N VAL A 403 12.42 -27.08 16.75
CA VAL A 403 11.58 -27.23 17.95
C VAL A 403 10.31 -26.39 17.78
N LYS A 404 9.17 -26.88 18.28
CA LYS A 404 7.93 -26.09 18.21
C LYS A 404 8.01 -24.89 19.15
N THR A 405 7.39 -23.77 18.77
CA THR A 405 7.29 -22.58 19.63
C THR A 405 6.62 -22.83 20.98
N GLU A 406 5.73 -23.83 21.07
CA GLU A 406 5.08 -24.25 22.32
C GLU A 406 6.04 -24.95 23.32
N GLN A 407 7.15 -25.52 22.82
CA GLN A 407 8.16 -26.24 23.61
C GLN A 407 9.33 -25.35 24.06
N VAL A 408 9.36 -24.09 23.63
CA VAL A 408 10.42 -23.13 23.97
C VAL A 408 10.00 -22.38 25.24
N PRO A 409 10.58 -22.62 26.42
CA PRO A 409 10.08 -22.04 27.68
C PRO A 409 10.20 -20.51 27.71
N GLU A 410 11.25 -19.95 27.13
CA GLU A 410 11.52 -18.51 27.08
C GLU A 410 12.07 -18.11 25.71
N LEU A 411 11.66 -16.94 25.20
CA LEU A 411 12.01 -16.49 23.85
C LEU A 411 12.30 -14.98 23.90
N GLY A 412 13.53 -14.59 23.59
CA GLY A 412 13.90 -13.19 23.40
C GLY A 412 13.56 -12.74 21.98
N ILE A 413 12.74 -11.69 21.85
CA ILE A 413 12.51 -11.02 20.56
C ILE A 413 13.03 -9.59 20.64
N LEU A 414 13.89 -9.25 19.70
CA LEU A 414 14.39 -7.91 19.48
C LEU A 414 13.52 -7.21 18.43
N TRP A 415 13.16 -5.96 18.70
CA TRP A 415 12.22 -5.17 17.91
C TRP A 415 12.93 -3.97 17.29
N SER A 416 13.42 -4.09 16.05
CA SER A 416 13.93 -2.91 15.34
C SER A 416 12.78 -2.10 14.73
N ARG A 417 13.03 -0.81 14.50
CA ARG A 417 12.25 -0.01 13.54
C ARG A 417 12.49 -0.49 12.10
#